data_AF-I3YX88-F1
#
_entry.id   AF-I3YX88-F1
#
_cell.length_a   1.000
_cell.length_b   1.000
_cell.length_c   1.000
_cell.angle_alpha   90.00
_cell.angle_beta   90.00
_cell.angle_gamma   90.00
#
_symmetry.space_group_name_H-M   'P 1'
#
loop_
_entity.id
_entity.type
_entity.pdbx_description
1 polymer ?
#
loop_
_entity_poly.entity_id
_entity_poly.type
_entity_poly.pdbx_seq_one_letter_code
_entity_poly.pdbx_strand_id
1 'polypeptide(L)'
;MIALIHDPQIQQIINPPNTTSFWESDLKRFEDGDVSLDRHTAGENTIRAFQRLLIFLGYSTSSAGAFSIDGDFGRGTNRALAQFEFENGLSKPSFPTKTLTYPCTWRNARSEINVIPDVLLTLHTLEKMLEAAKDAIAKKEVSCGDFNEAIFQLNALHIRNSLDCRKINERYGAAAEKASQNVKNLKGYIIQPEWILSIIRQESEGVVRPRFEQHYLTKFANQEPQTDLAELRYRSMSFGLGQIMGFNYAAIGAQSAKELYTASLEKQITSIARFLTIRSSVRSVVSKTNPTADDFKIVASYYNGSGYATHHYDESVGRWFKEFKLLRA
;
A
#
# COMPACT_ATOMS: atom_id res chain seq x y z
N MET A 1 8.69 20.83 -21.77
CA MET A 1 7.67 20.07 -22.52
C MET A 1 7.65 18.68 -21.93
N ILE A 2 6.60 18.35 -21.20
CA ILE A 2 6.55 17.16 -20.35
C ILE A 2 6.26 15.93 -21.23
N ALA A 3 7.22 15.53 -22.08
CA ALA A 3 6.99 14.54 -23.15
C ALA A 3 6.46 13.19 -22.63
N LEU A 4 6.91 12.76 -21.44
CA LEU A 4 6.47 11.52 -20.82
C LEU A 4 4.99 11.53 -20.41
N ILE A 5 4.33 12.70 -20.30
CA ILE A 5 2.92 12.74 -19.92
C ILE A 5 2.07 11.98 -20.91
N HIS A 6 2.44 11.97 -22.20
CA HIS A 6 1.72 11.27 -23.27
C HIS A 6 2.15 9.81 -23.47
N ASP A 7 3.09 9.28 -22.66
CA ASP A 7 3.49 7.87 -22.74
C ASP A 7 2.30 6.94 -22.42
N PRO A 8 2.05 5.86 -23.19
CA PRO A 8 0.89 5.00 -23.00
C PRO A 8 0.78 4.34 -21.62
N GLN A 9 1.89 4.09 -20.93
CA GLN A 9 1.87 3.55 -19.58
C GLN A 9 1.57 4.65 -18.56
N ILE A 10 2.15 5.83 -18.74
CA ILE A 10 1.82 7.01 -17.91
C ILE A 10 0.33 7.35 -18.02
N GLN A 11 -0.23 7.32 -19.23
CA GLN A 11 -1.65 7.57 -19.46
C GLN A 11 -2.55 6.62 -18.66
N GLN A 12 -2.19 5.34 -18.54
CA GLN A 12 -2.93 4.38 -17.70
C GLN A 12 -2.80 4.67 -16.19
N ILE A 13 -1.69 5.26 -15.76
CA ILE A 13 -1.50 5.67 -14.37
C ILE A 13 -2.40 6.86 -14.07
N ILE A 14 -2.36 7.92 -14.88
CA ILE A 14 -3.03 9.18 -14.54
C ILE A 14 -4.52 9.18 -14.89
N ASN A 15 -4.94 8.39 -15.89
CA ASN A 15 -6.35 8.26 -16.28
C ASN A 15 -6.93 6.92 -15.81
N PRO A 16 -7.99 6.92 -14.99
CA PRO A 16 -8.75 5.70 -14.73
C PRO A 16 -9.42 5.18 -16.01
N PRO A 17 -9.79 3.89 -16.06
CA PRO A 17 -10.44 3.31 -17.23
C PRO A 17 -11.79 3.99 -17.49
N ASN A 18 -12.11 4.18 -18.77
CA ASN A 18 -13.37 4.75 -19.26
C ASN A 18 -13.64 6.21 -18.85
N THR A 19 -12.61 6.99 -18.52
CA THR A 19 -12.72 8.44 -18.35
C THR A 19 -12.00 9.17 -19.47
N THR A 20 -12.62 10.21 -20.03
CA THR A 20 -11.90 11.20 -20.82
C THR A 20 -10.84 11.87 -19.94
N SER A 21 -9.70 12.21 -20.50
CA SER A 21 -8.74 13.01 -19.77
C SER A 21 -9.31 14.41 -19.47
N PHE A 22 -9.05 14.90 -18.27
CA PHE A 22 -9.58 16.18 -17.77
C PHE A 22 -8.48 17.11 -17.22
N TRP A 23 -7.22 16.67 -17.25
CA TRP A 23 -6.08 17.39 -16.69
C TRP A 23 -5.32 18.21 -17.73
N GLU A 24 -5.59 18.04 -19.03
CA GLU A 24 -4.87 18.71 -20.11
C GLU A 24 -5.02 20.23 -20.08
N SER A 25 -6.19 20.74 -19.71
CA SER A 25 -6.41 22.19 -19.60
C SER A 25 -5.58 22.79 -18.47
N ASP A 26 -5.53 22.11 -17.33
CA ASP A 26 -4.71 22.54 -16.19
C ASP A 26 -3.22 22.35 -16.48
N LEU A 27 -2.82 21.28 -17.17
CA LEU A 27 -1.43 21.10 -17.62
C LEU A 27 -1.02 22.23 -18.57
N LYS A 28 -1.88 22.60 -19.53
CA LYS A 28 -1.57 23.69 -20.46
C LYS A 28 -1.36 25.00 -19.72
N ARG A 29 -2.25 25.35 -18.78
CA ARG A 29 -2.09 26.53 -17.90
C ARG A 29 -0.76 26.47 -17.13
N PHE A 30 -0.41 25.28 -16.62
CA PHE A 30 0.83 25.07 -15.88
C PHE A 30 2.08 25.32 -16.74
N GLU A 31 2.09 24.78 -17.96
CA GLU A 31 3.18 24.97 -18.93
C GLU A 31 3.28 26.43 -19.39
N ASP A 32 2.15 27.14 -19.45
CA ASP A 32 2.07 28.57 -19.77
C ASP A 32 2.48 29.48 -18.58
N GLY A 33 2.93 28.90 -17.45
CA GLY A 33 3.50 29.62 -16.31
C GLY A 33 2.50 30.07 -15.25
N ASP A 34 1.27 29.52 -15.28
CA ASP A 34 0.25 29.80 -14.26
C ASP A 34 0.62 29.15 -12.92
N VAL A 35 1.35 29.91 -12.09
CA VAL A 35 1.70 29.51 -10.72
C VAL A 35 0.51 29.53 -9.76
N SER A 36 -0.69 29.93 -10.22
CA SER A 36 -1.89 29.81 -9.40
C SER A 36 -2.36 28.38 -9.26
N LEU A 37 -1.81 27.42 -10.04
CA LEU A 37 -1.98 25.97 -9.88
C LEU A 37 -1.33 25.44 -8.59
N ASP A 38 -1.76 26.01 -7.48
CA ASP A 38 -1.60 25.45 -6.17
C ASP A 38 -2.79 24.53 -5.83
N ARG A 39 -2.76 24.00 -4.62
CA ARG A 39 -3.79 23.09 -4.08
C ARG A 39 -5.22 23.65 -4.11
N HIS A 40 -5.44 24.94 -4.35
CA HIS A 40 -6.74 25.60 -4.31
C HIS A 40 -7.36 25.88 -5.68
N THR A 41 -6.60 25.84 -6.79
CA THR A 41 -7.13 26.20 -8.12
C THR A 41 -7.08 25.08 -9.15
N ALA A 42 -6.36 23.99 -8.88
CA ALA A 42 -6.38 22.81 -9.73
C ALA A 42 -7.75 22.12 -9.66
N GLY A 43 -8.26 21.67 -10.82
CA GLY A 43 -9.52 20.92 -10.86
C GLY A 43 -9.41 19.59 -10.10
N GLU A 44 -10.52 19.14 -9.53
CA GLU A 44 -10.57 17.88 -8.76
C GLU A 44 -9.96 16.69 -9.55
N ASN A 45 -10.23 16.60 -10.86
CA ASN A 45 -9.70 15.54 -11.70
C ASN A 45 -8.18 15.62 -11.90
N THR A 46 -7.63 16.83 -11.99
CA THR A 46 -6.17 17.06 -12.03
C THR A 46 -5.53 16.59 -10.72
N ILE A 47 -6.16 16.90 -9.59
CA ILE A 47 -5.71 16.43 -8.27
C ILE A 47 -5.79 14.89 -8.20
N ARG A 48 -6.87 14.27 -8.69
CA ARG A 48 -7.01 12.81 -8.75
C ARG A 48 -5.91 12.17 -9.61
N ALA A 49 -5.58 12.73 -10.76
CA ALA A 49 -4.50 12.26 -11.64
C ALA A 49 -3.14 12.33 -10.94
N PHE A 50 -2.87 13.43 -10.24
CA PHE A 50 -1.66 13.61 -9.44
C PHE A 50 -1.57 12.63 -8.26
N GLN A 51 -2.65 12.45 -7.51
CA GLN A 51 -2.73 11.47 -6.42
C GLN A 51 -2.50 10.05 -6.92
N ARG A 52 -3.04 9.69 -8.09
CA ARG A 52 -2.80 8.39 -8.74
C ARG A 52 -1.32 8.17 -9.02
N LEU A 53 -0.61 9.18 -9.54
CA LEU A 53 0.83 9.11 -9.79
C LEU A 53 1.64 8.95 -8.49
N LEU A 54 1.34 9.72 -7.44
CA LEU A 54 1.96 9.57 -6.12
C LEU A 54 1.75 8.17 -5.52
N ILE A 55 0.52 7.65 -5.60
CA ILE A 55 0.16 6.31 -5.13
C ILE A 55 0.92 5.24 -5.90
N PHE A 56 1.01 5.37 -7.23
CA PHE A 56 1.75 4.46 -8.08
C PHE A 56 3.23 4.40 -7.71
N LEU A 57 3.80 5.54 -7.31
CA LEU A 57 5.17 5.67 -6.81
C LEU A 57 5.34 5.25 -5.33
N GLY A 58 4.27 4.81 -4.67
CA GLY A 58 4.31 4.27 -3.31
C GLY A 58 4.15 5.30 -2.20
N TYR A 59 3.57 6.47 -2.47
CA TYR A 59 3.32 7.51 -1.47
C TYR A 59 1.84 7.57 -1.05
N SER A 60 1.58 7.51 0.26
CA SER A 60 0.24 7.69 0.81
C SER A 60 -0.19 9.14 0.71
N THR A 61 -1.36 9.38 0.13
CA THR A 61 -1.99 10.69 -0.10
C THR A 61 -3.00 11.10 0.97
N SER A 62 -3.22 10.29 2.01
CA SER A 62 -4.11 10.64 3.13
C SER A 62 -3.33 11.07 4.38
N SER A 63 -3.92 12.00 5.15
CA SER A 63 -3.40 12.39 6.47
C SER A 63 -3.50 11.25 7.50
N ALA A 64 -4.37 10.27 7.26
CA ALA A 64 -4.48 9.05 8.07
C ALA A 64 -3.55 7.93 7.60
N GLY A 65 -2.72 8.16 6.57
CA GLY A 65 -1.78 7.18 6.05
C GLY A 65 -2.34 6.21 5.01
N ALA A 66 -3.64 6.27 4.72
CA ALA A 66 -4.24 5.52 3.62
C ALA A 66 -3.74 6.01 2.26
N PHE A 67 -3.77 5.12 1.26
CA PHE A 67 -3.61 5.47 -0.13
C PHE A 67 -5.02 5.80 -0.67
N SER A 68 -5.27 7.06 -1.01
CA SER A 68 -6.63 7.57 -1.32
C SER A 68 -6.62 8.45 -2.56
N ILE A 69 -7.66 8.32 -3.38
CA ILE A 69 -7.88 9.19 -4.54
C ILE A 69 -9.22 9.89 -4.30
N ASP A 70 -9.17 11.04 -3.65
CA ASP A 70 -10.35 11.82 -3.25
C ASP A 70 -10.47 13.14 -4.00
N GLY A 71 -9.44 13.55 -4.77
CA GLY A 71 -9.44 14.82 -5.48
C GLY A 71 -9.22 16.02 -4.58
N ASP A 72 -8.86 15.80 -3.30
CA ASP A 72 -8.51 16.86 -2.35
C ASP A 72 -6.99 16.95 -2.19
N PHE A 73 -6.44 18.13 -2.46
CA PHE A 73 -5.05 18.42 -2.15
C PHE A 73 -4.93 18.91 -0.70
N GLY A 74 -5.25 18.00 0.22
CA GLY A 74 -5.10 18.20 1.65
C GLY A 74 -3.69 17.90 2.17
N ARG A 75 -3.55 17.91 3.51
CA ARG A 75 -2.27 17.65 4.21
C ARG A 75 -1.62 16.31 3.86
N GLY A 76 -2.41 15.29 3.55
CA GLY A 76 -1.91 13.97 3.16
C GLY A 76 -1.21 14.01 1.80
N THR A 77 -1.87 14.57 0.80
CA THR A 77 -1.31 14.80 -0.55
C THR A 77 -0.07 15.68 -0.47
N ASN A 78 -0.11 16.74 0.35
CA ASN A 78 1.06 17.59 0.58
C ASN A 78 2.24 16.83 1.20
N ARG A 79 2.01 15.98 2.22
CA ARG A 79 3.07 15.13 2.79
C ARG A 79 3.64 14.18 1.75
N ALA A 80 2.81 13.58 0.91
CA ALA A 80 3.26 12.68 -0.16
C ALA A 80 4.20 13.39 -1.14
N LEU A 81 3.83 14.59 -1.60
CA LEU A 81 4.68 15.42 -2.46
C LEU A 81 5.98 15.81 -1.77
N ALA A 82 5.91 16.29 -0.52
CA ALA A 82 7.08 16.64 0.27
C ALA A 82 8.06 15.47 0.48
N GLN A 83 7.53 14.26 0.72
CA GLN A 83 8.33 13.04 0.79
C GLN A 83 8.96 12.69 -0.56
N PHE A 84 8.20 12.76 -1.65
CA PHE A 84 8.72 12.51 -2.99
C PHE A 84 9.87 13.45 -3.34
N GLU A 85 9.70 14.75 -3.14
CA GLU A 85 10.75 15.75 -3.41
C GLU A 85 11.99 15.53 -2.57
N PHE A 86 11.82 15.17 -1.29
CA PHE A 86 12.94 14.85 -0.41
C PHE A 86 13.72 13.63 -0.87
N GLU A 87 13.03 12.51 -1.14
CA GLU A 87 13.64 11.25 -1.54
C GLU A 87 14.29 11.32 -2.94
N ASN A 88 13.88 12.28 -3.78
CA ASN A 88 14.44 12.50 -5.11
C ASN A 88 15.40 13.70 -5.19
N GLY A 89 15.76 14.29 -4.05
CA GLY A 89 16.77 15.37 -3.97
C GLY A 89 16.32 16.72 -4.55
N LEU A 90 15.01 16.94 -4.69
CA LEU A 90 14.42 18.18 -5.23
C LEU A 90 14.20 19.25 -4.15
N SER A 91 14.25 18.88 -2.88
CA SER A 91 13.83 19.70 -1.74
C SER A 91 14.83 20.77 -1.28
N LYS A 92 15.65 21.37 -2.16
CA LYS A 92 16.71 22.31 -1.71
C LYS A 92 16.39 23.81 -1.86
N PRO A 93 16.42 24.60 -0.75
CA PRO A 93 16.48 24.22 0.67
C PRO A 93 15.09 24.38 1.30
N SER A 94 14.15 23.45 1.13
CA SER A 94 12.78 23.67 1.61
C SER A 94 12.53 23.18 3.03
N PHE A 95 13.03 22.02 3.46
CA PHE A 95 12.90 21.58 4.88
C PHE A 95 13.80 20.38 5.27
N PRO A 96 14.21 20.27 6.55
CA PRO A 96 15.04 19.16 7.07
C PRO A 96 14.26 17.86 7.29
N THR A 97 14.95 16.70 7.34
CA THR A 97 14.36 15.36 7.59
C THR A 97 13.40 15.33 8.77
N LYS A 98 13.74 16.03 9.86
CA LYS A 98 12.91 16.14 11.08
C LYS A 98 11.49 16.65 10.82
N THR A 99 11.29 17.41 9.75
CA THR A 99 9.98 17.89 9.32
C THR A 99 9.12 16.74 8.81
N LEU A 100 9.69 15.80 8.06
CA LEU A 100 8.99 14.60 7.56
C LEU A 100 8.83 13.51 8.64
N THR A 101 9.72 13.51 9.64
CA THR A 101 9.73 12.53 10.75
C THR A 101 9.23 13.15 12.05
N TYR A 102 8.23 14.02 11.96
CA TYR A 102 7.79 14.85 13.08
C TYR A 102 7.38 14.03 14.31
N PRO A 103 7.63 14.55 15.54
CA PRO A 103 7.23 13.85 16.76
C PRO A 103 5.73 13.59 16.81
N CYS A 104 5.32 12.33 16.89
CA CYS A 104 3.93 11.95 17.05
C CYS A 104 3.78 10.56 17.68
N THR A 105 2.55 10.26 18.08
CA THR A 105 2.05 8.94 18.48
C THR A 105 1.02 8.46 17.46
N TRP A 106 0.58 7.22 17.56
CA TRP A 106 -0.52 6.70 16.73
C TRP A 106 -1.82 7.50 16.86
N ARG A 107 -2.04 8.21 17.99
CA ARG A 107 -3.27 8.99 18.25
C ARG A 107 -3.27 10.36 17.58
N ASN A 108 -2.12 11.02 17.50
CA ASN A 108 -2.01 12.41 17.02
C ASN A 108 -1.23 12.56 15.71
N ALA A 109 -0.72 11.48 15.11
CA ALA A 109 -0.01 11.53 13.82
C ALA A 109 -0.73 12.34 12.75
N ARG A 110 -2.07 12.24 12.68
CA ARG A 110 -2.91 12.99 11.74
C ARG A 110 -2.94 14.50 12.03
N SER A 111 -2.95 14.92 13.29
CA SER A 111 -3.03 16.34 13.66
C SER A 111 -1.66 17.01 13.65
N GLU A 112 -0.59 16.29 13.99
CA GLU A 112 0.78 16.82 14.02
C GLU A 112 1.37 17.04 12.62
N ILE A 113 0.73 16.52 11.57
CA ILE A 113 1.16 16.70 10.17
C ILE A 113 1.30 18.18 9.74
N ASN A 114 0.67 19.11 10.48
CA ASN A 114 0.70 20.54 10.21
C ASN A 114 2.10 21.17 10.24
N VAL A 115 3.10 20.48 10.81
CA VAL A 115 4.48 20.94 10.80
C VAL A 115 5.14 20.82 9.41
N ILE A 116 4.56 20.02 8.51
CA ILE A 116 5.04 19.91 7.12
C ILE A 116 4.54 21.16 6.37
N PRO A 117 5.46 21.98 5.82
CA PRO A 117 5.07 23.17 5.06
C PRO A 117 4.34 22.76 3.78
N ASP A 118 3.54 23.68 3.25
CA ASP A 118 2.88 23.45 1.97
C ASP A 118 3.92 23.50 0.84
N VAL A 119 3.94 22.44 0.04
CA VAL A 119 4.86 22.25 -1.08
C VAL A 119 4.09 22.45 -2.38
N LEU A 120 4.64 23.25 -3.28
CA LEU A 120 4.06 23.51 -4.59
C LEU A 120 4.50 22.41 -5.57
N LEU A 121 3.56 21.88 -6.35
CA LEU A 121 3.92 21.06 -7.50
C LEU A 121 4.59 21.98 -8.53
N THR A 122 5.85 21.70 -8.87
CA THR A 122 6.58 22.41 -9.94
C THR A 122 6.64 21.56 -11.21
N LEU A 123 6.89 22.18 -12.37
CA LEU A 123 7.13 21.44 -13.62
C LEU A 123 8.27 20.45 -13.47
N HIS A 124 9.36 20.86 -12.80
CA HIS A 124 10.50 19.99 -12.53
C HIS A 124 10.14 18.78 -11.65
N THR A 125 9.32 19.02 -10.61
CA THR A 125 8.81 17.93 -9.77
C THR A 125 7.94 16.96 -10.56
N LEU A 126 7.03 17.46 -11.40
CA LEU A 126 6.18 16.64 -12.26
C LEU A 126 7.02 15.82 -13.26
N GLU A 127 7.97 16.44 -13.96
CA GLU A 127 8.90 15.75 -14.86
C GLU A 127 9.63 14.62 -14.13
N LYS A 128 10.15 14.89 -12.92
CA LYS A 128 10.85 13.88 -12.12
C LYS A 128 9.93 12.73 -11.69
N MET A 129 8.67 13.00 -11.37
CA MET A 129 7.69 11.95 -11.01
C MET A 129 7.41 11.03 -12.20
N LEU A 130 7.31 11.58 -13.41
CA LEU A 130 7.07 10.79 -14.61
C LEU A 130 8.28 9.92 -14.98
N GLU A 131 9.50 10.48 -14.87
CA GLU A 131 10.74 9.72 -15.01
C GLU A 131 10.82 8.59 -13.98
N ALA A 132 10.57 8.89 -12.70
CA ALA A 132 10.58 7.91 -11.63
C ALA A 132 9.56 6.78 -11.87
N ALA A 133 8.39 7.09 -12.41
CA ALA A 133 7.38 6.09 -12.74
C ALA A 133 7.87 5.16 -13.86
N LYS A 134 8.46 5.71 -14.94
CA LYS A 134 9.02 4.90 -16.03
C LYS A 134 10.19 4.03 -15.56
N ASP A 135 11.07 4.59 -14.73
CA ASP A 135 12.18 3.85 -14.13
C ASP A 135 11.70 2.71 -13.24
N ALA A 136 10.70 2.95 -12.40
CA ALA A 136 10.12 1.93 -11.53
C ALA A 136 9.47 0.81 -12.36
N ILE A 137 8.75 1.15 -13.44
CA ILE A 137 8.19 0.16 -14.37
C ILE A 137 9.29 -0.70 -14.99
N ALA A 138 10.34 -0.07 -15.53
CA ALA A 138 11.43 -0.77 -16.20
C ALA A 138 12.18 -1.72 -15.25
N LYS A 139 12.35 -1.31 -13.99
CA LYS A 139 13.04 -2.09 -12.94
C LYS A 139 12.11 -3.08 -12.22
N LYS A 140 10.81 -3.09 -12.52
CA LYS A 140 9.78 -3.85 -11.78
C LYS A 140 9.73 -3.49 -10.29
N GLU A 141 10.03 -2.24 -9.97
CA GLU A 141 9.99 -1.68 -8.60
C GLU A 141 8.65 -0.99 -8.30
N VAL A 142 7.58 -1.41 -8.97
CA VAL A 142 6.21 -0.96 -8.72
C VAL A 142 5.52 -1.89 -7.71
N SER A 143 4.41 -1.44 -7.12
CA SER A 143 3.56 -2.31 -6.29
C SER A 143 3.25 -3.61 -7.04
N CYS A 144 3.32 -4.74 -6.35
CA CYS A 144 3.11 -6.08 -6.93
C CYS A 144 4.16 -6.53 -7.96
N GLY A 145 5.25 -5.76 -8.18
CA GLY A 145 6.36 -6.13 -9.06
C GLY A 145 5.98 -6.27 -10.55
N ASP A 146 4.78 -5.83 -10.92
CA ASP A 146 4.21 -5.94 -12.26
C ASP A 146 3.33 -4.72 -12.54
N PHE A 147 3.49 -4.13 -13.73
CA PHE A 147 2.78 -2.93 -14.12
C PHE A 147 1.27 -3.14 -14.25
N ASN A 148 0.84 -4.22 -14.89
CA ASN A 148 -0.58 -4.49 -15.12
C ASN A 148 -1.29 -4.75 -13.80
N GLU A 149 -0.64 -5.48 -12.89
CA GLU A 149 -1.13 -5.64 -11.53
C GLU A 149 -1.21 -4.30 -10.79
N ALA A 150 -0.15 -3.48 -10.82
CA ALA A 150 -0.18 -2.16 -10.19
C ALA A 150 -1.35 -1.29 -10.71
N ILE A 151 -1.58 -1.29 -12.02
CA ILE A 151 -2.70 -0.57 -12.64
C ILE A 151 -4.06 -1.14 -12.22
N PHE A 152 -4.22 -2.47 -12.17
CA PHE A 152 -5.45 -3.08 -11.67
C PHE A 152 -5.75 -2.62 -10.23
N GLN A 153 -4.75 -2.67 -9.33
CA GLN A 153 -4.93 -2.25 -7.93
C GLN A 153 -5.25 -0.75 -7.82
N LEU A 154 -4.55 0.09 -8.59
CA LEU A 154 -4.78 1.54 -8.64
C LEU A 154 -6.20 1.87 -9.14
N ASN A 155 -6.68 1.16 -10.15
CA ASN A 155 -8.02 1.34 -10.70
C ASN A 155 -9.09 0.88 -9.71
N ALA A 156 -8.93 -0.31 -9.12
CA ALA A 156 -9.83 -0.82 -8.10
C ALA A 156 -9.91 0.11 -6.88
N LEU A 157 -8.79 0.73 -6.48
CA LEU A 157 -8.76 1.76 -5.44
C LEU A 157 -9.55 3.00 -5.86
N HIS A 158 -9.35 3.49 -7.09
CA HIS A 158 -10.03 4.69 -7.61
C HIS A 158 -11.56 4.52 -7.61
N ILE A 159 -12.06 3.41 -8.17
CA ILE A 159 -13.51 3.16 -8.26
C ILE A 159 -14.09 2.48 -7.00
N ARG A 160 -13.27 2.31 -5.94
CA ARG A 160 -13.64 1.66 -4.67
C ARG A 160 -14.27 0.28 -4.86
N ASN A 161 -13.77 -0.49 -5.83
CA ASN A 161 -14.29 -1.80 -6.16
C ASN A 161 -13.48 -2.88 -5.44
N SER A 162 -14.11 -3.54 -4.48
CA SER A 162 -13.54 -4.64 -3.71
C SER A 162 -13.98 -6.00 -4.28
N LEU A 163 -13.27 -7.07 -3.95
CA LEU A 163 -13.57 -8.43 -4.41
C LEU A 163 -14.32 -9.22 -3.32
N ASP A 164 -15.39 -9.89 -3.72
CA ASP A 164 -16.06 -10.90 -2.90
C ASP A 164 -15.23 -12.20 -2.80
N CYS A 165 -15.63 -13.15 -1.95
CA CYS A 165 -14.89 -14.39 -1.75
C CYS A 165 -14.78 -15.23 -3.02
N ARG A 166 -15.79 -15.23 -3.90
CA ARG A 166 -15.74 -15.96 -5.17
C ARG A 166 -14.62 -15.41 -6.06
N LYS A 167 -14.61 -14.10 -6.29
CA LYS A 167 -13.58 -13.42 -7.10
C LYS A 167 -12.19 -13.53 -6.47
N ILE A 168 -12.08 -13.48 -5.15
CA ILE A 168 -10.83 -13.71 -4.42
C ILE A 168 -10.33 -15.14 -4.66
N ASN A 169 -11.19 -16.16 -4.57
CA ASN A 169 -10.79 -17.55 -4.80
C ASN A 169 -10.40 -17.79 -6.27
N GLU A 170 -11.17 -17.26 -7.22
CA GLU A 170 -10.86 -17.33 -8.65
C GLU A 170 -9.48 -16.73 -8.96
N ARG A 171 -9.16 -15.60 -8.34
CA ARG A 171 -7.91 -14.87 -8.60
C ARG A 171 -6.71 -15.43 -7.82
N TYR A 172 -6.90 -15.84 -6.57
CA TYR A 172 -5.79 -16.11 -5.64
C TYR A 172 -5.79 -17.54 -5.06
N GLY A 173 -6.82 -18.35 -5.30
CA GLY A 173 -6.97 -19.69 -4.72
C GLY A 173 -5.79 -20.62 -5.02
N ALA A 174 -5.40 -20.73 -6.30
CA ALA A 174 -4.27 -21.55 -6.71
C ALA A 174 -2.94 -21.07 -6.09
N ALA A 175 -2.76 -19.75 -5.95
CA ALA A 175 -1.59 -19.18 -5.29
C ALA A 175 -1.57 -19.45 -3.78
N ALA A 176 -2.73 -19.47 -3.12
CA ALA A 176 -2.86 -19.82 -1.71
C ALA A 176 -2.54 -21.31 -1.44
N GLU A 177 -2.93 -22.20 -2.35
CA GLU A 177 -2.53 -23.62 -2.32
C GLU A 177 -1.01 -23.77 -2.45
N LYS A 178 -0.44 -23.12 -3.46
CA LYS A 178 1.01 -23.14 -3.69
C LYS A 178 1.77 -22.57 -2.50
N ALA A 179 1.30 -21.48 -1.90
CA ALA A 179 1.87 -20.90 -0.69
C ALA A 179 1.84 -21.90 0.49
N SER A 180 0.72 -22.60 0.68
CA SER A 180 0.56 -23.63 1.72
C SER A 180 1.55 -24.78 1.52
N GLN A 181 1.68 -25.27 0.28
CA GLN A 181 2.62 -26.34 -0.06
C GLN A 181 4.08 -25.88 0.10
N ASN A 182 4.40 -24.65 -0.27
CA ASN A 182 5.74 -24.08 -0.12
C ASN A 182 6.17 -24.04 1.36
N VAL A 183 5.28 -23.58 2.25
CA VAL A 183 5.55 -23.53 3.69
C VAL A 183 5.70 -24.95 4.28
N LYS A 184 4.90 -25.91 3.82
CA LYS A 184 5.05 -27.32 4.20
C LYS A 184 6.40 -27.90 3.76
N ASN A 185 6.79 -27.70 2.51
CA ASN A 185 8.04 -28.24 1.97
C ASN A 185 9.28 -27.64 2.63
N LEU A 186 9.29 -26.32 2.87
CA LEU A 186 10.47 -25.61 3.38
C LEU A 186 10.61 -25.67 4.90
N LYS A 187 9.49 -25.73 5.63
CA LYS A 187 9.48 -25.61 7.11
C LYS A 187 8.78 -26.77 7.82
N GLY A 188 8.12 -27.67 7.10
CA GLY A 188 7.30 -28.73 7.69
C GLY A 188 5.98 -28.23 8.30
N TYR A 189 5.58 -26.98 8.05
CA TYR A 189 4.38 -26.39 8.66
C TYR A 189 3.18 -26.53 7.74
N ILE A 190 2.04 -26.94 8.30
CA ILE A 190 0.78 -27.08 7.58
C ILE A 190 -0.07 -25.85 7.83
N ILE A 191 -0.60 -25.28 6.76
CA ILE A 191 -1.60 -24.22 6.78
C ILE A 191 -2.65 -24.54 5.72
N GLN A 192 -3.93 -24.35 6.05
CA GLN A 192 -5.02 -24.48 5.08
C GLN A 192 -5.12 -23.21 4.21
N PRO A 193 -5.28 -23.31 2.87
CA PRO A 193 -5.40 -22.15 1.97
C PRO A 193 -6.51 -21.18 2.36
N GLU A 194 -7.60 -21.68 2.96
CA GLU A 194 -8.75 -20.90 3.42
C GLU A 194 -8.38 -19.87 4.48
N TRP A 195 -7.34 -20.12 5.30
CA TRP A 195 -6.82 -19.13 6.24
C TRP A 195 -6.14 -17.97 5.51
N ILE A 196 -5.35 -18.26 4.47
CA ILE A 196 -4.67 -17.24 3.66
C ILE A 196 -5.71 -16.37 2.95
N LEU A 197 -6.70 -17.00 2.30
CA LEU A 197 -7.78 -16.29 1.60
C LEU A 197 -8.66 -15.47 2.55
N SER A 198 -8.93 -15.98 3.75
CA SER A 198 -9.68 -15.23 4.78
C SER A 198 -8.94 -13.95 5.21
N ILE A 199 -7.61 -14.02 5.37
CA ILE A 199 -6.80 -12.83 5.65
C ILE A 199 -6.83 -11.85 4.47
N ILE A 200 -6.74 -12.32 3.22
CA ILE A 200 -6.85 -11.46 2.04
C ILE A 200 -8.20 -10.73 2.02
N ARG A 201 -9.30 -11.44 2.31
CA ARG A 201 -10.64 -10.84 2.36
C ARG A 201 -10.73 -9.79 3.48
N GLN A 202 -10.22 -10.12 4.65
CA GLN A 202 -10.25 -9.27 5.84
C GLN A 202 -9.45 -7.97 5.67
N GLU A 203 -8.21 -8.09 5.22
CA GLU A 203 -7.23 -7.00 5.30
C GLU A 203 -7.28 -6.07 4.08
N SER A 204 -7.63 -6.61 2.92
CA SER A 204 -7.51 -5.88 1.66
C SER A 204 -8.71 -6.04 0.75
N GLU A 205 -9.67 -6.88 1.11
CA GLU A 205 -10.81 -7.22 0.26
C GLU A 205 -10.40 -7.65 -1.16
N GLY A 206 -9.26 -8.32 -1.29
CA GLY A 206 -8.70 -8.75 -2.56
C GLY A 206 -8.02 -7.66 -3.40
N VAL A 207 -7.96 -6.42 -2.93
CA VAL A 207 -7.29 -5.28 -3.57
C VAL A 207 -6.12 -4.81 -2.71
N VAL A 208 -4.92 -4.71 -3.28
CA VAL A 208 -3.73 -4.25 -2.56
C VAL A 208 -3.85 -2.76 -2.26
N ARG A 209 -3.86 -2.40 -0.98
CA ARG A 209 -3.99 -1.02 -0.51
C ARG A 209 -3.00 -0.78 0.62
N PRO A 210 -1.74 -0.40 0.33
CA PRO A 210 -0.77 -0.14 1.38
C PRO A 210 -1.28 0.93 2.35
N ARG A 211 -0.79 0.90 3.59
CA ARG A 211 -1.08 1.94 4.58
C ARG A 211 0.22 2.39 5.22
N PHE A 212 0.42 3.69 5.26
CA PHE A 212 1.59 4.32 5.87
C PHE A 212 1.28 4.73 7.31
N GLU A 213 2.16 4.36 8.24
CA GLU A 213 2.00 4.63 9.66
C GLU A 213 3.09 5.59 10.12
N GLN A 214 2.78 6.89 10.09
CA GLN A 214 3.73 7.96 10.42
C GLN A 214 4.42 7.77 11.77
N HIS A 215 3.71 7.27 12.78
CA HIS A 215 4.27 7.07 14.11
C HIS A 215 5.42 6.02 14.12
N TYR A 216 5.40 5.05 13.19
CA TYR A 216 6.53 4.16 12.98
C TYR A 216 7.68 4.87 12.26
N LEU A 217 7.40 5.72 11.27
CA LEU A 217 8.46 6.49 10.60
C LEU A 217 9.21 7.37 11.61
N THR A 218 8.46 8.10 12.44
CA THR A 218 9.01 8.91 13.53
C THR A 218 9.83 8.08 14.51
N LYS A 219 9.31 6.92 14.92
CA LYS A 219 10.01 6.00 15.83
C LYS A 219 11.33 5.53 15.22
N PHE A 220 11.32 5.02 13.99
CA PHE A 220 12.51 4.47 13.36
C PHE A 220 13.53 5.55 13.02
N ALA A 221 13.10 6.75 12.59
CA ALA A 221 14.01 7.87 12.35
C ALA A 221 14.77 8.30 13.62
N ASN A 222 14.12 8.22 14.79
CA ASN A 222 14.78 8.49 16.07
C ASN A 222 15.76 7.38 16.48
N GLN A 223 15.43 6.12 16.17
CA GLN A 223 16.25 4.96 16.54
C GLN A 223 17.43 4.74 15.59
N GLU A 224 17.25 5.07 14.32
CA GLU A 224 18.16 4.77 13.21
C GLU A 224 18.36 6.01 12.31
N PRO A 225 18.89 7.13 12.83
CA PRO A 225 18.95 8.41 12.10
C PRO A 225 19.86 8.42 10.87
N GLN A 226 20.69 7.38 10.69
CA GLN A 226 21.58 7.21 9.53
C GLN A 226 20.96 6.34 8.43
N THR A 227 19.82 5.69 8.68
CA THR A 227 19.14 4.89 7.68
C THR A 227 18.43 5.79 6.68
N ASP A 228 18.52 5.43 5.40
CA ASP A 228 17.83 6.14 4.33
C ASP A 228 16.32 6.28 4.61
N LEU A 229 15.77 7.48 4.37
CA LEU A 229 14.40 7.79 4.74
C LEU A 229 13.39 6.94 3.95
N ALA A 230 13.69 6.58 2.69
CA ALA A 230 12.81 5.76 1.89
C ALA A 230 12.70 4.34 2.47
N GLU A 231 13.82 3.76 2.93
CA GLU A 231 13.80 2.47 3.64
C GLU A 231 12.99 2.56 4.94
N LEU A 232 13.16 3.62 5.74
CA LEU A 232 12.36 3.83 6.94
C LEU A 232 10.87 4.00 6.63
N ARG A 233 10.53 4.69 5.53
CA ARG A 233 9.15 4.83 5.04
C ARG A 233 8.56 3.47 4.69
N TYR A 234 9.28 2.63 3.93
CA TYR A 234 8.81 1.28 3.61
C TYR A 234 8.62 0.42 4.87
N ARG A 235 9.53 0.47 5.85
CA ARG A 235 9.35 -0.25 7.13
C ARG A 235 8.10 0.19 7.89
N SER A 236 7.70 1.44 7.68
CA SER A 236 6.55 2.08 8.32
C SER A 236 5.25 1.89 7.54
N MET A 237 5.22 1.01 6.54
CA MET A 237 4.03 0.73 5.75
C MET A 237 3.56 -0.72 5.90
N SER A 238 2.26 -0.97 5.89
CA SER A 238 1.72 -2.30 5.63
C SER A 238 1.63 -2.55 4.12
N PHE A 239 1.92 -3.78 3.70
CA PHE A 239 2.01 -4.13 2.28
C PHE A 239 1.11 -5.29 1.87
N GLY A 240 0.72 -5.24 0.60
CA GLY A 240 0.13 -6.35 -0.12
C GLY A 240 -1.28 -6.74 0.35
N LEU A 241 -1.73 -7.88 -0.16
CA LEU A 241 -3.06 -8.44 0.15
C LEU A 241 -3.24 -8.80 1.64
N GLY A 242 -2.14 -9.01 2.36
CA GLY A 242 -2.18 -9.30 3.80
C GLY A 242 -1.98 -8.09 4.70
N GLN A 243 -1.66 -6.91 4.17
CA GLN A 243 -1.30 -5.76 5.02
C GLN A 243 -0.20 -6.06 6.05
N ILE A 244 0.81 -6.85 5.68
CA ILE A 244 1.93 -7.16 6.60
C ILE A 244 2.80 -5.91 6.75
N MET A 245 3.01 -5.47 7.98
CA MET A 245 3.88 -4.33 8.27
C MET A 245 5.31 -4.55 7.77
N GLY A 246 5.88 -3.52 7.16
CA GLY A 246 7.16 -3.53 6.48
C GLY A 246 8.30 -3.94 7.38
N PHE A 247 8.31 -3.50 8.64
CA PHE A 247 9.32 -3.93 9.62
C PHE A 247 9.34 -5.44 9.90
N ASN A 248 8.35 -6.21 9.45
CA ASN A 248 8.35 -7.68 9.53
C ASN A 248 9.03 -8.37 8.33
N TYR A 249 9.61 -7.62 7.38
CA TYR A 249 10.17 -8.16 6.13
C TYR A 249 11.08 -9.38 6.33
N ALA A 250 11.99 -9.33 7.32
CA ALA A 250 12.92 -10.41 7.57
C ALA A 250 12.22 -11.67 8.09
N ALA A 251 11.19 -11.52 8.93
CA ALA A 251 10.45 -12.62 9.54
C ALA A 251 9.69 -13.47 8.50
N ILE A 252 9.32 -12.86 7.37
CA ILE A 252 8.67 -13.52 6.24
C ILE A 252 9.65 -13.85 5.10
N GLY A 253 10.95 -13.62 5.30
CA GLY A 253 12.03 -14.01 4.38
C GLY A 253 12.22 -13.08 3.18
N ALA A 254 11.88 -11.79 3.29
CA ALA A 254 12.32 -10.75 2.37
C ALA A 254 13.65 -10.13 2.87
N GLN A 255 14.41 -9.51 1.96
CA GLN A 255 15.70 -8.87 2.23
C GLN A 255 15.55 -7.44 2.75
N SER A 256 14.47 -6.74 2.36
CA SER A 256 14.16 -5.38 2.81
C SER A 256 12.67 -5.12 2.80
N ALA A 257 12.24 -4.01 3.41
CA ALA A 257 10.86 -3.57 3.34
C ALA A 257 10.47 -3.16 1.90
N LYS A 258 11.41 -2.61 1.11
CA LYS A 258 11.20 -2.33 -0.31
C LYS A 258 10.92 -3.61 -1.11
N GLU A 259 11.65 -4.70 -0.87
CA GLU A 259 11.38 -5.97 -1.56
C GLU A 259 9.95 -6.47 -1.26
N LEU A 260 9.47 -6.28 -0.03
CA LEU A 260 8.11 -6.64 0.34
C LEU A 260 7.05 -5.79 -0.39
N TYR A 261 7.30 -4.49 -0.57
CA TYR A 261 6.42 -3.60 -1.34
C TYR A 261 6.32 -4.03 -2.82
N THR A 262 7.45 -4.36 -3.45
CA THR A 262 7.53 -4.73 -4.87
C THR A 262 7.36 -6.23 -5.11
N ALA A 263 7.04 -7.01 -4.06
CA ALA A 263 6.86 -8.44 -4.18
C ALA A 263 5.68 -8.76 -5.10
N SER A 264 5.85 -9.76 -5.98
CA SER A 264 4.73 -10.29 -6.79
C SER A 264 3.56 -10.73 -5.91
N LEU A 265 2.35 -10.77 -6.47
CA LEU A 265 1.17 -11.24 -5.74
C LEU A 265 1.40 -12.64 -5.14
N GLU A 266 2.04 -13.56 -5.86
CA GLU A 266 2.35 -14.89 -5.35
C GLU A 266 3.30 -14.84 -4.13
N LYS A 267 4.32 -13.96 -4.17
CA LYS A 267 5.21 -13.74 -3.03
C LYS A 267 4.45 -13.12 -1.86
N GLN A 268 3.58 -12.14 -2.09
CA GLN A 268 2.75 -11.53 -1.03
C GLN A 268 1.84 -12.57 -0.36
N ILE A 269 1.20 -13.45 -1.13
CA ILE A 269 0.35 -14.54 -0.62
C ILE A 269 1.21 -15.54 0.19
N THR A 270 2.41 -15.87 -0.30
CA THR A 270 3.38 -16.69 0.45
C THR A 270 3.80 -16.03 1.77
N SER A 271 3.96 -14.71 1.79
CA SER A 271 4.27 -13.95 3.00
C SER A 271 3.17 -14.04 4.05
N ILE A 272 1.89 -14.06 3.66
CA ILE A 272 0.77 -14.30 4.58
C ILE A 272 0.90 -15.67 5.25
N ALA A 273 1.16 -16.71 4.45
CA ALA A 273 1.34 -18.06 4.96
C ALA A 273 2.54 -18.17 5.94
N ARG A 274 3.66 -17.51 5.60
CA ARG A 274 4.83 -17.43 6.47
C ARG A 274 4.50 -16.70 7.76
N PHE A 275 3.82 -15.56 7.67
CA PHE A 275 3.47 -14.74 8.84
C PHE A 275 2.58 -15.52 9.83
N LEU A 276 1.52 -16.16 9.34
CA LEU A 276 0.61 -16.98 10.15
C LEU A 276 1.28 -18.21 10.80
N THR A 277 2.46 -18.61 10.33
CA THR A 277 3.17 -19.79 10.86
C THR A 277 4.37 -19.44 11.75
N ILE A 278 4.65 -18.15 11.97
CA ILE A 278 5.72 -17.68 12.88
C ILE A 278 5.49 -18.21 14.30
N ARG A 279 4.33 -17.92 14.90
CA ARG A 279 4.01 -18.30 16.27
C ARG A 279 3.45 -19.71 16.35
N SER A 280 3.97 -20.53 17.25
CA SER A 280 3.52 -21.92 17.44
C SER A 280 2.03 -22.01 17.79
N SER A 281 1.51 -21.09 18.62
CA SER A 281 0.10 -21.04 19.01
C SER A 281 -0.85 -20.79 17.82
N VAL A 282 -0.43 -19.99 16.85
CA VAL A 282 -1.19 -19.73 15.63
C VAL A 282 -1.02 -20.89 14.65
N ARG A 283 0.19 -21.43 14.55
CA ARG A 283 0.53 -22.56 13.67
C ARG A 283 -0.35 -23.80 13.93
N SER A 284 -0.60 -24.14 15.19
CA SER A 284 -1.48 -25.26 15.56
C SER A 284 -2.94 -25.05 15.18
N VAL A 285 -3.36 -23.79 15.01
CA VAL A 285 -4.71 -23.43 14.60
C VAL A 285 -4.84 -23.48 13.09
N VAL A 286 -3.91 -22.84 12.38
CA VAL A 286 -4.01 -22.69 10.91
C VAL A 286 -3.83 -24.01 10.15
N SER A 287 -3.34 -25.06 10.81
CA SER A 287 -3.28 -26.41 10.25
C SER A 287 -4.63 -27.14 10.24
N LYS A 288 -5.62 -26.69 11.04
CA LYS A 288 -6.90 -27.39 11.23
C LYS A 288 -7.81 -27.24 10.01
N THR A 289 -8.42 -28.35 9.59
CA THR A 289 -9.44 -28.39 8.53
C THR A 289 -10.84 -28.00 9.02
N ASN A 290 -11.09 -28.12 10.33
CA ASN A 290 -12.35 -27.78 11.01
C ASN A 290 -12.06 -26.93 12.26
N PRO A 291 -11.69 -25.64 12.09
CA PRO A 291 -11.42 -24.74 13.21
C PRO A 291 -12.70 -24.39 13.99
N THR A 292 -12.54 -24.16 15.30
CA THR A 292 -13.61 -23.74 16.23
C THR A 292 -13.73 -22.21 16.33
N ALA A 293 -14.70 -21.72 17.10
CA ALA A 293 -14.81 -20.28 17.39
C ALA A 293 -13.54 -19.73 18.09
N ASP A 294 -12.96 -20.49 19.02
CA ASP A 294 -11.75 -20.06 19.74
C ASP A 294 -10.50 -20.04 18.85
N ASP A 295 -10.45 -20.94 17.86
CA ASP A 295 -9.41 -20.92 16.83
C ASP A 295 -9.43 -19.59 16.04
N PHE A 296 -10.62 -19.12 15.65
CA PHE A 296 -10.74 -17.82 14.97
C PHE A 296 -10.32 -16.64 15.84
N LYS A 297 -10.61 -16.67 17.16
CA LYS A 297 -10.13 -15.65 18.10
C LYS A 297 -8.60 -15.60 18.17
N ILE A 298 -7.94 -16.76 18.17
CA ILE A 298 -6.47 -16.83 18.20
C ILE A 298 -5.87 -16.16 16.97
N VAL A 299 -6.39 -16.47 15.78
CA VAL A 299 -5.90 -15.89 14.52
C VAL A 299 -6.21 -14.40 14.44
N ALA A 300 -7.43 -13.98 14.74
CA ALA A 300 -7.84 -12.58 14.70
C ALA A 300 -7.07 -11.71 15.71
N SER A 301 -6.86 -12.20 16.94
CA SER A 301 -6.04 -11.51 17.95
C SER A 301 -4.59 -11.37 17.51
N TYR A 302 -4.02 -12.41 16.89
CA TYR A 302 -2.66 -12.35 16.38
C TYR A 302 -2.50 -11.32 15.25
N TYR A 303 -3.48 -11.24 14.35
CA TYR A 303 -3.40 -10.39 13.16
C TYR A 303 -3.77 -8.93 13.45
N ASN A 304 -4.87 -8.71 14.17
CA ASN A 304 -5.46 -7.39 14.37
C ASN A 304 -5.20 -6.79 15.77
N GLY A 305 -4.55 -7.56 16.66
CA GLY A 305 -4.22 -7.12 18.01
C GLY A 305 -5.42 -7.11 18.97
N SER A 306 -5.26 -6.44 20.11
CA SER A 306 -6.23 -6.49 21.22
C SER A 306 -7.63 -5.94 20.89
N GLY A 307 -7.75 -5.14 19.83
CA GLY A 307 -9.03 -4.59 19.37
C GLY A 307 -9.88 -5.57 18.55
N TYR A 308 -9.40 -6.79 18.28
CA TYR A 308 -10.05 -7.70 17.33
C TYR A 308 -11.52 -8.00 17.65
N ALA A 309 -11.83 -8.20 18.94
CA ALA A 309 -13.17 -8.56 19.39
C ALA A 309 -14.16 -7.40 19.22
N THR A 310 -13.72 -6.15 19.48
CA THR A 310 -14.55 -4.95 19.29
C THR A 310 -14.96 -4.75 17.83
N HIS A 311 -14.13 -5.23 16.90
CA HIS A 311 -14.39 -5.13 15.47
C HIS A 311 -14.93 -6.44 14.85
N HIS A 312 -15.30 -7.44 15.68
CA HIS A 312 -15.83 -8.73 15.25
C HIS A 312 -14.98 -9.41 14.18
N TYR A 313 -13.66 -9.28 14.29
CA TYR A 313 -12.72 -9.80 13.30
C TYR A 313 -12.64 -11.33 13.33
N ASP A 314 -12.76 -11.94 14.51
CA ASP A 314 -12.86 -13.38 14.69
C ASP A 314 -14.11 -13.96 14.00
N GLU A 315 -15.27 -13.32 14.18
CA GLU A 315 -16.51 -13.73 13.51
C GLU A 315 -16.39 -13.60 11.98
N SER A 316 -15.78 -12.52 11.51
CA SER A 316 -15.62 -12.24 10.08
C SER A 316 -14.67 -13.23 9.42
N VAL A 317 -13.48 -13.45 9.98
CA VAL A 317 -12.54 -14.47 9.51
C VAL A 317 -13.19 -15.85 9.54
N GLY A 318 -13.97 -16.17 10.58
CA GLY A 318 -14.70 -17.44 10.67
C GLY A 318 -15.75 -17.63 9.58
N ARG A 319 -16.47 -16.57 9.20
CA ARG A 319 -17.41 -16.57 8.08
C ARG A 319 -16.70 -16.82 6.76
N TRP A 320 -15.64 -16.06 6.49
CA TRP A 320 -14.87 -16.16 5.25
C TRP A 320 -14.21 -17.53 5.09
N PHE A 321 -13.64 -18.08 6.16
CA PHE A 321 -13.04 -19.42 6.13
C PHE A 321 -14.05 -20.48 5.67
N LYS A 322 -15.27 -20.45 6.22
CA LYS A 322 -16.34 -21.40 5.83
C LYS A 322 -16.77 -21.20 4.38
N GLU A 323 -16.89 -19.96 3.94
CA GLU A 323 -17.25 -19.65 2.56
C GLU A 323 -16.18 -20.13 1.56
N PHE A 324 -14.90 -19.86 1.82
CA PHE A 324 -13.81 -20.38 1.00
C PHE A 324 -13.77 -21.91 1.00
N LYS A 325 -14.02 -22.54 2.14
CA LYS A 325 -14.12 -24.00 2.21
C LYS A 325 -15.24 -24.54 1.32
N LEU A 326 -16.40 -23.87 1.25
CA LEU A 326 -17.49 -24.25 0.36
C LEU A 326 -17.16 -24.02 -1.12
N LEU A 327 -16.49 -22.91 -1.45
CA LEU A 327 -16.09 -22.58 -2.83
C LEU A 327 -15.01 -23.51 -3.38
N ARG A 328 -14.30 -24.23 -2.50
CA ARG A 328 -13.14 -25.07 -2.81
C ARG A 328 -13.40 -26.57 -2.58
N ALA A 329 -14.60 -26.92 -2.14
CA ALA A 329 -15.06 -28.31 -2.01
C ALA A 329 -15.52 -28.86 -3.36
#